data_AF-A0A8J3M1Y3-F1
#
_entry.id   AF-A0A8J3M1Y3-F1
#
_cell.length_a   1.000
_cell.length_b   1.000
_cell.length_c   1.000
_cell.angle_alpha   90.00
_cell.angle_beta   90.00
_cell.angle_gamma   90.00
#
_symmetry.space_group_name_H-M   'P 1'
#
loop_
_entity.id
_entity.type
_entity.pdbx_description
1 polymer ?
#
loop_
_entity_poly.entity_id
_entity_poly.type
_entity_poly.pdbx_seq_one_letter_code
_entity_poly.pdbx_strand_id
1 'polypeptide(L)' 'MGAENVDAELERLTSRGAKILHRGQQGPHSRVTVADPEGNEFCIS' A
#
# COMPACT_ATOMS: atom_id res chain seq x y z
N MET A 1 -3.71 5.77 14.76
CA MET A 1 -2.36 5.41 14.29
C MET A 1 -2.54 4.39 13.18
N GLY A 2 -2.40 4.76 11.92
CA GLY A 2 -2.62 3.83 10.81
C GLY A 2 -2.60 4.49 9.44
N ALA A 3 -3.13 5.70 9.30
CA ALA A 3 -3.14 6.40 8.01
C ALA A 3 -1.77 6.98 7.63
N GLU A 4 -1.01 7.52 8.59
CA GLU A 4 0.27 8.18 8.32
C GLU A 4 1.42 7.24 7.94
N ASN A 5 1.32 5.93 8.20
CA ASN A 5 2.29 4.95 7.72
C ASN A 5 1.99 4.44 6.31
N VAL A 6 0.71 4.37 5.93
CA VAL A 6 0.30 3.79 4.64
C VAL A 6 0.85 4.60 3.48
N ASP A 7 0.76 5.93 3.52
CA ASP A 7 1.24 6.79 2.44
C ASP A 7 2.77 6.72 2.27
N ALA A 8 3.51 6.82 3.38
CA ALA A 8 4.97 6.72 3.36
C ALA A 8 5.48 5.34 2.87
N GLU A 9 4.81 4.25 3.27
CA GLU A 9 5.15 2.92 2.77
C GLU A 9 4.75 2.80 1.28
N LEU A 10 3.61 3.37 0.87
CA LEU A 10 3.19 3.39 -0.53
C LEU A 10 4.20 4.12 -1.42
N GLU A 11 4.69 5.28 -0.99
CA GLU A 11 5.71 6.05 -1.70
C GLU A 11 7.01 5.25 -1.80
N ARG A 12 7.44 4.62 -0.70
CA ARG A 12 8.66 3.80 -0.67
C ARG A 12 8.57 2.59 -1.59
N LEU A 13 7.41 1.93 -1.63
CA LEU A 13 7.15 0.78 -2.48
C LEU A 13 7.02 1.19 -3.94
N THR A 14 6.30 2.27 -4.23
CA THR A 14 6.16 2.80 -5.59
C THR A 14 7.51 3.25 -6.15
N SER A 15 8.38 3.85 -5.32
CA SER A 15 9.76 4.19 -5.68
C SER A 15 10.62 2.96 -6.00
N ARG A 16 10.33 1.81 -5.39
CA ARG A 16 10.96 0.51 -5.71
C ARG A 16 10.38 -0.17 -6.94
N GLY A 17 9.31 0.39 -7.53
CA GLY A 17 8.62 -0.17 -8.69
C GLY A 17 7.37 -0.97 -8.35
N ALA A 18 6.90 -0.94 -7.09
CA ALA A 18 5.64 -1.57 -6.73
C ALA A 18 4.46 -0.83 -7.39
N LYS A 19 3.44 -1.60 -7.77
CA LYS A 19 2.19 -1.12 -8.35
C LYS A 19 1.06 -1.26 -7.34
N ILE A 20 0.24 -0.23 -7.28
CA ILE A 20 -0.98 -0.26 -6.48
C ILE A 20 -2.04 -1.06 -7.23
N LEU A 21 -2.52 -2.13 -6.62
CA LEU A 21 -3.55 -3.01 -7.18
C LEU A 21 -4.95 -2.58 -6.71
N HIS A 22 -5.11 -2.31 -5.41
CA HIS A 22 -6.41 -1.98 -4.83
C HIS A 22 -6.26 -1.01 -3.66
N ARG A 23 -7.14 -0.02 -3.56
CA ARG A 23 -7.22 0.87 -2.39
C ARG A 23 -8.58 0.70 -1.75
N GLY A 24 -8.60 0.12 -0.55
CA GLY A 24 -9.81 -0.07 0.24
C GLY A 24 -9.76 0.80 1.49
N GLN A 25 -10.76 1.67 1.67
CA GLN A 25 -10.92 2.43 2.91
C GLN A 25 -12.13 1.89 3.66
N GLN A 26 -11.94 1.53 4.92
CA GLN A 26 -12.97 1.01 5.83
C GLN A 26 -13.02 1.88 7.08
N GLY A 27 -13.86 2.92 7.03
CA GLY A 27 -14.02 3.89 8.11
C GLY A 27 -12.66 4.56 8.45
N PRO A 28 -12.21 4.49 9.71
CA PRO A 28 -10.92 5.08 10.12
C PRO A 28 -9.69 4.27 9.64
N HIS A 29 -9.89 3.08 9.06
CA HIS A 29 -8.80 2.22 8.58
C HIS A 29 -8.65 2.33 7.07
N SER A 30 -7.42 2.53 6.59
CA SER A 30 -7.12 2.62 5.16
C SER A 30 -6.21 1.46 4.78
N ARG A 31 -6.66 0.55 3.93
CA ARG A 31 -5.88 -0.59 3.46
C ARG A 31 -5.57 -0.45 1.98
N VAL A 32 -4.31 -0.61 1.58
CA VAL A 32 -3.89 -0.59 0.19
C VAL A 32 -3.21 -1.90 -0.16
N THR A 33 -3.66 -2.55 -1.22
CA THR A 33 -3.01 -3.71 -1.81
C THR A 33 -2.06 -3.22 -2.89
N VAL A 34 -0.82 -3.68 -2.81
CA VAL A 34 0.27 -3.37 -3.74
C VAL A 34 0.94 -4.67 -4.18
N ALA A 35 1.49 -4.64 -5.39
CA ALA A 35 2.30 -5.71 -5.95
C ALA A 35 3.68 -5.18 -6.27
N ASP A 36 4.71 -5.79 -5.72
CA ASP A 36 6.10 -5.50 -6.09
C ASP A 36 6.38 -5.97 -7.53
N PRO A 37 7.42 -5.43 -8.19
CA PRO A 37 7.78 -5.82 -9.55
C PRO A 37 8.19 -7.30 -9.68
N GLU A 38 8.55 -7.94 -8.57
CA GLU A 38 8.77 -9.40 -8.49
C GLU A 38 7.47 -10.23 -8.51
N GLY A 39 6.30 -9.58 -8.46
CA GLY A 39 4.99 -10.23 -8.41
C GLY A 39 4.51 -10.57 -6.99
N ASN A 40 5.18 -10.04 -5.96
CA ASN A 40 4.76 -10.24 -4.57
C ASN A 40 3.62 -9.29 -4.22
N GLU A 41 2.45 -9.85 -3.92
CA GLU A 41 1.26 -9.09 -3.53
C GLU A 41 1.12 -9.01 -2.00
N PHE A 42 0.93 -7.81 -1.47
CA PHE A 42 0.72 -7.60 -0.05
C PHE A 42 -0.18 -6.39 0.22
N CYS A 43 -0.75 -6.38 1.42
CA CYS A 43 -1.67 -5.34 1.83
C CYS A 43 -1.10 -4.56 3.01
N ILE A 44 -1.06 -3.24 2.87
CA ILE A 44 -0.68 -2.25 3.88
C ILE A 44 -1.95 -1.70 4.51
N SER A 45 -2.02 -1.48 5.83
CA SER A 45 -3.24 -1.02 6.55
C SER A 45 -2.95 -0.09 7.72
#